data_AF-A0A957EZB9-F1
#
_entry.id   AF-A0A957EZB9-F1
#
_cell.length_a   1.000
_cell.length_b   1.000
_cell.length_c   1.000
_cell.angle_alpha   90.00
_cell.angle_beta   90.00
_cell.angle_gamma   90.00
#
_symmetry.space_group_name_H-M   'P 1'
#
loop_
_entity.id
_entity.type
_entity.pdbx_description
1 polymer ?
#
loop_
_entity_poly.entity_id
_entity_poly.type
_entity_poly.pdbx_seq_one_letter_code
_entity_poly.pdbx_strand_id
1 'polypeptide(L)'
;MPDVPRPRPTEPLTQQNTFLQQAVETAVIPSFLEARARLPEPVLADKPAWVEMYWRAWELVWANLRRPRPDTGLVASHVNGSPENHLFMWDAAFEVQYGVYGRRIFPFVTTLDNFYARQHPDGYMCREMSWETGQELYAPFDPDGTGPAILAWAEWRTYRASGDDARLARVFWPLLAYHHWCRANRTWPSGLYWATGVSSGMSNQPRVPDSRHHHRHWTWVDASMQAALTVSVLAQMAGRLQEADWAEALTAEHTQLVQKINQQLWNEEQTYYQDVGPDGRFSRVKSIGAYWGLVDKELVPADRLTPFVQHLRDGWAFNLPHRVPSQAADSEGYNAQSGNRWRGAVWPATNFMVLKGLRTVGQHALAREIALNHLGKLFEVYQRTDTFWENYAPETAAPGDPAQPNAVSMAAISPIAILLEDVLGLHVDWPLRRVTWDRQLETAQLYGVRNFPIGPDGVVDLIADPEKLTVNTNVPFTLQLREDGQLLQAAVPVGTTEIDLT
;
A
#
# COMPACT_ATOMS: atom_id res chain seq x y z
N MET A 1 1.37 46.11 19.83
CA MET A 1 0.37 45.94 18.78
C MET A 1 -0.52 44.78 19.21
N PRO A 2 -1.85 44.92 19.22
CA PRO A 2 -2.72 43.78 19.47
C PRO A 2 -2.45 42.70 18.40
N ASP A 3 -2.50 41.43 18.81
CA ASP A 3 -2.38 40.26 17.95
C ASP A 3 -3.54 40.27 16.93
N VAL A 4 -3.37 40.97 15.81
CA VAL A 4 -4.25 40.83 14.66
C VAL A 4 -3.89 39.49 14.03
N PRO A 5 -4.79 38.48 14.06
CA PRO A 5 -4.51 37.19 13.44
C PRO A 5 -4.17 37.43 11.97
N ARG A 6 -2.95 37.09 11.55
CA ARG A 6 -2.60 37.16 10.14
C ARG A 6 -3.39 36.08 9.40
N PRO A 7 -4.11 36.40 8.33
CA PRO A 7 -4.89 35.40 7.60
C PRO A 7 -3.94 34.33 7.08
N ARG A 8 -4.25 33.06 7.37
CA ARG A 8 -3.57 31.90 6.79
C ARG A 8 -4.19 31.58 5.42
N PRO A 9 -3.44 30.98 4.48
CA PRO A 9 -4.03 30.41 3.28
C PRO A 9 -5.17 29.45 3.64
N THR A 10 -6.19 29.40 2.78
CA THR A 10 -7.32 28.48 2.91
C THR A 10 -7.52 27.74 1.61
N GLU A 11 -7.88 26.46 1.67
CA GLU A 11 -8.25 25.64 0.53
C GLU A 11 -9.78 25.45 0.56
N PRO A 12 -10.55 26.11 -0.34
CA PRO A 12 -12.01 26.06 -0.32
C PRO A 12 -12.58 24.64 -0.35
N LEU A 13 -11.87 23.67 -0.94
CA LEU A 13 -12.30 22.28 -0.98
C LEU A 13 -12.43 21.63 0.41
N THR A 14 -11.73 22.14 1.44
CA THR A 14 -11.87 21.61 2.81
C THR A 14 -13.26 21.88 3.39
N GLN A 15 -14.02 22.83 2.85
CA GLN A 15 -15.41 23.06 3.27
C GLN A 15 -16.34 21.89 2.89
N GLN A 16 -15.94 21.06 1.92
CA GLN A 16 -16.66 19.85 1.51
C GLN A 16 -16.22 18.62 2.32
N ASN A 17 -15.22 18.75 3.19
CA ASN A 17 -14.75 17.66 4.04
C ASN A 17 -15.74 17.39 5.19
N THR A 18 -16.60 16.38 4.98
CA THR A 18 -17.60 15.95 5.97
C THR A 18 -17.00 15.32 7.23
N PHE A 19 -15.73 14.89 7.22
CA PHE A 19 -15.08 14.27 8.37
C PHE A 19 -14.78 15.26 9.49
N LEU A 20 -14.66 16.56 9.19
CA LEU A 20 -14.45 17.62 10.19
C LEU A 20 -15.61 17.73 11.21
N GLN A 21 -16.78 17.19 10.86
CA GLN A 21 -17.98 17.17 11.71
C GLN A 21 -18.36 15.74 12.14
N GLN A 22 -17.51 14.74 11.86
CA GLN A 22 -17.80 13.35 12.19
C GLN A 22 -17.83 13.14 13.70
N ALA A 23 -18.90 12.51 14.17
CA ALA A 23 -19.00 12.08 15.56
C ALA A 23 -18.00 10.94 15.84
N VAL A 24 -17.49 10.89 17.07
CA VAL A 24 -16.59 9.81 17.51
C VAL A 24 -17.32 8.48 17.47
N GLU A 25 -16.73 7.49 16.79
CA GLU A 25 -17.23 6.13 16.74
C GLU A 25 -17.25 5.49 18.14
N THR A 26 -18.39 4.91 18.51
CA THR A 26 -18.56 4.22 19.81
C THR A 26 -18.73 2.71 19.68
N ALA A 27 -18.64 2.16 18.46
CA ALA A 27 -18.83 0.74 18.20
C ALA A 27 -17.82 -0.11 19.00
N VAL A 28 -18.29 -1.25 19.50
CA VAL A 28 -17.43 -2.20 20.20
C VAL A 28 -16.72 -3.07 19.17
N ILE A 29 -15.41 -3.25 19.33
CA ILE A 29 -14.63 -4.16 18.51
C ILE A 29 -15.01 -5.60 18.90
N PRO A 30 -15.51 -6.44 17.97
CA PRO A 30 -15.80 -7.85 18.25
C PRO A 30 -14.56 -8.60 18.73
N SER A 31 -14.72 -9.72 19.43
CA SER A 31 -13.58 -10.56 19.81
C SER A 31 -12.93 -11.21 18.58
N PHE A 32 -11.65 -11.57 18.67
CA PHE A 32 -10.99 -12.28 17.58
C PHE A 32 -11.65 -13.65 17.27
N LEU A 33 -12.17 -14.34 18.29
CA LEU A 33 -12.88 -15.61 18.10
C LEU A 33 -14.12 -15.45 17.22
N GLU A 34 -14.90 -14.39 17.45
CA GLU A 34 -16.06 -14.05 16.60
C GLU A 34 -15.63 -13.59 15.21
N ALA A 35 -14.52 -12.83 15.12
CA ALA A 35 -13.98 -12.35 13.86
C ALA A 35 -13.48 -13.50 12.96
N ARG A 36 -12.77 -14.47 13.54
CA ARG A 36 -12.14 -15.59 12.83
C ARG A 36 -13.12 -16.35 11.95
N ALA A 37 -14.33 -16.60 12.44
CA ALA A 37 -15.38 -17.31 11.69
C ALA A 37 -15.85 -16.57 10.42
N ARG A 38 -15.54 -15.27 10.30
CA ARG A 38 -15.95 -14.40 9.20
C ARG A 38 -14.78 -13.88 8.36
N LEU A 39 -13.54 -14.19 8.74
CA LEU A 39 -12.35 -13.91 7.95
C LEU A 39 -12.18 -14.95 6.82
N PRO A 40 -11.45 -14.61 5.74
CA PRO A 40 -11.08 -15.61 4.74
C PRO A 40 -10.28 -16.75 5.39
N GLU A 41 -10.50 -17.97 4.92
CA GLU A 41 -9.77 -19.15 5.37
C GLU A 41 -8.94 -19.68 4.18
N PRO A 42 -7.62 -19.41 4.17
CA PRO A 42 -6.70 -20.01 3.23
C PRO A 42 -6.72 -21.54 3.31
N VAL A 43 -6.88 -22.19 2.16
CA VAL A 43 -6.69 -23.64 2.00
C VAL A 43 -5.38 -23.84 1.24
N LEU A 44 -4.38 -24.37 1.93
CA LEU A 44 -3.05 -24.59 1.38
C LEU A 44 -2.40 -25.81 2.05
N ALA A 45 -2.85 -27.00 1.66
CA ALA A 45 -2.49 -28.26 2.33
C ALA A 45 -0.99 -28.55 2.32
N ASP A 46 -0.26 -28.09 1.31
CA ASP A 46 1.20 -28.26 1.21
C ASP A 46 2.00 -27.37 2.18
N LYS A 47 1.37 -26.32 2.73
CA LYS A 47 2.01 -25.37 3.65
C LYS A 47 1.10 -25.05 4.84
N PRO A 48 0.73 -26.04 5.68
CA PRO A 48 -0.19 -25.82 6.80
C PRO A 48 0.35 -24.79 7.79
N ALA A 49 1.66 -24.73 8.00
CA ALA A 49 2.29 -23.76 8.88
C ALA A 49 2.22 -22.31 8.35
N TRP A 50 2.05 -22.10 7.04
CA TRP A 50 1.77 -20.76 6.50
C TRP A 50 0.34 -20.33 6.82
N VAL A 51 -0.61 -21.26 6.87
CA VAL A 51 -1.99 -21.01 7.31
C VAL A 51 -2.02 -20.70 8.82
N GLU A 52 -1.20 -21.37 9.62
CA GLU A 52 -1.03 -21.03 11.04
C GLU A 52 -0.46 -19.61 11.23
N MET A 53 0.57 -19.26 10.46
CA MET A 53 1.14 -17.91 10.44
C MET A 53 0.11 -16.84 10.01
N TYR A 54 -0.74 -17.14 9.03
CA TYR A 54 -1.86 -16.28 8.62
C TYR A 54 -2.81 -16.00 9.79
N TRP A 55 -3.21 -17.04 10.52
CA TRP A 55 -4.10 -16.87 11.68
C TRP A 55 -3.43 -16.12 12.82
N ARG A 56 -2.14 -16.36 13.07
CA ARG A 56 -1.36 -15.60 14.05
C ARG A 56 -1.30 -14.11 13.71
N ALA A 57 -1.12 -13.78 12.44
CA ALA A 57 -1.12 -12.39 12.00
C ALA A 57 -2.45 -11.70 12.29
N TRP A 58 -3.58 -12.33 11.99
CA TRP A 58 -4.90 -11.78 12.32
C TRP A 58 -5.13 -11.63 13.81
N GLU A 59 -4.74 -12.62 14.62
CA GLU A 59 -4.86 -12.56 16.08
C GLU A 59 -4.12 -11.33 16.63
N LEU A 60 -2.89 -11.12 16.17
CA LEU A 60 -2.07 -9.99 16.59
C LEU A 60 -2.61 -8.65 16.07
N VAL A 61 -3.15 -8.59 14.85
CA VAL A 61 -3.84 -7.38 14.34
C VAL A 61 -5.00 -7.06 15.26
N TRP A 62 -5.82 -8.05 15.60
CA TRP A 62 -6.99 -7.87 16.46
C TRP A 62 -6.63 -7.40 17.87
N ALA A 63 -5.55 -7.95 18.45
CA ALA A 63 -5.03 -7.52 19.74
C ALA A 63 -4.54 -6.05 19.74
N ASN A 64 -4.22 -5.51 18.57
CA ASN A 64 -3.75 -4.14 18.40
C ASN A 64 -4.83 -3.16 17.93
N LEU A 65 -6.09 -3.59 17.77
CA LEU A 65 -7.18 -2.66 17.51
C LEU A 65 -7.44 -1.76 18.72
N ARG A 66 -7.70 -0.48 18.47
CA ARG A 66 -8.02 0.54 19.47
C ARG A 66 -9.27 1.29 19.06
N ARG A 67 -10.08 1.65 20.05
CA ARG A 67 -11.18 2.61 19.88
C ARG A 67 -10.65 4.03 20.11
N PRO A 68 -11.23 5.04 19.45
CA PRO A 68 -10.89 6.42 19.74
C PRO A 68 -11.21 6.72 21.22
N ARG A 69 -10.29 7.40 21.91
CA ARG A 69 -10.54 7.89 23.27
C ARG A 69 -11.32 9.20 23.17
N PRO A 70 -12.24 9.48 24.12
CA PRO A 70 -12.82 10.82 24.25
C PRO A 70 -11.72 11.88 24.31
N ASP A 71 -12.00 13.08 23.81
CA ASP A 71 -11.14 14.27 23.88
C ASP A 71 -9.83 14.24 23.06
N THR A 72 -9.59 13.20 22.25
CA THR A 72 -8.43 13.13 21.34
C THR A 72 -8.68 13.73 19.97
N GLY A 73 -9.94 14.03 19.60
CA GLY A 73 -10.29 14.43 18.24
C GLY A 73 -10.14 13.32 17.19
N LEU A 74 -9.73 12.11 17.58
CA LEU A 74 -9.84 10.92 16.74
C LEU A 74 -11.29 10.48 16.67
N VAL A 75 -11.76 10.16 15.47
CA VAL A 75 -13.18 9.88 15.18
C VAL A 75 -13.47 8.40 14.90
N ALA A 76 -12.43 7.58 14.70
CA ALA A 76 -12.59 6.20 14.26
C ALA A 76 -11.60 5.25 14.95
N SER A 77 -12.04 3.99 15.07
CA SER A 77 -11.20 2.89 15.54
C SER A 77 -10.03 2.68 14.56
N HIS A 78 -8.88 2.29 15.09
CA HIS A 78 -7.64 2.19 14.33
C HIS A 78 -6.78 1.01 14.82
N VAL A 79 -5.78 0.65 14.02
CA VAL A 79 -4.75 -0.31 14.43
C VAL A 79 -3.63 0.47 15.15
N ASN A 80 -3.19 -0.03 16.30
CA ASN A 80 -2.01 0.46 16.98
C ASN A 80 -0.77 -0.29 16.49
N GLY A 81 -0.13 0.25 15.47
CA GLY A 81 1.04 -0.35 14.84
C GLY A 81 2.37 -0.12 15.52
N SER A 82 2.46 0.93 16.33
CA SER A 82 3.74 1.41 16.87
C SER A 82 3.80 1.27 18.39
N PRO A 83 4.98 0.87 18.94
CA PRO A 83 5.21 0.92 20.38
C PRO A 83 5.20 2.34 20.96
N GLU A 84 5.30 3.38 20.11
CA GLU A 84 5.35 4.79 20.52
C GLU A 84 3.95 5.42 20.70
N ASN A 85 2.87 4.63 20.62
CA ASN A 85 1.48 5.08 20.74
C ASN A 85 1.09 6.22 19.75
N HIS A 86 1.65 6.16 18.54
CA HIS A 86 1.36 7.12 17.46
C HIS A 86 0.62 6.46 16.30
N LEU A 87 -0.27 7.22 15.67
CA LEU A 87 -0.94 6.87 14.42
C LEU A 87 -0.15 7.50 13.27
N PHE A 88 0.43 6.67 12.41
CA PHE A 88 1.20 7.10 11.24
C PHE A 88 0.37 6.97 9.96
N MET A 89 0.39 8.02 9.13
CA MET A 89 -0.35 8.05 7.85
C MET A 89 0.11 6.95 6.91
N TRP A 90 1.42 6.69 6.85
CA TRP A 90 1.99 5.63 6.02
C TRP A 90 1.52 4.25 6.47
N ASP A 91 1.66 3.95 7.76
CA ASP A 91 1.27 2.67 8.33
C ASP A 91 -0.23 2.43 8.10
N ALA A 92 -1.08 3.41 8.41
CA ALA A 92 -2.51 3.34 8.19
C ALA A 92 -2.87 3.05 6.72
N ALA A 93 -2.17 3.67 5.77
CA ALA A 93 -2.40 3.42 4.34
C ALA A 93 -2.07 1.97 3.93
N PHE A 94 -1.12 1.32 4.60
CA PHE A 94 -0.78 -0.10 4.39
C PHE A 94 -1.66 -1.06 5.21
N GLU A 95 -2.08 -0.66 6.42
CA GLU A 95 -2.99 -1.43 7.27
C GLU A 95 -4.33 -1.68 6.58
N VAL A 96 -4.86 -0.65 5.93
CA VAL A 96 -6.09 -0.75 5.14
C VAL A 96 -5.97 -1.79 4.02
N GLN A 97 -4.78 -2.06 3.50
CA GLN A 97 -4.58 -2.96 2.37
C GLN A 97 -4.95 -4.41 2.70
N TYR A 98 -4.47 -4.94 3.81
CA TYR A 98 -4.94 -6.26 4.29
C TYR A 98 -6.28 -6.15 5.01
N GLY A 99 -6.59 -4.98 5.58
CA GLY A 99 -7.86 -4.68 6.24
C GLY A 99 -9.09 -4.87 5.34
N VAL A 100 -8.93 -4.74 4.01
CA VAL A 100 -9.97 -5.08 3.02
C VAL A 100 -10.56 -6.48 3.24
N TYR A 101 -9.76 -7.44 3.71
CA TYR A 101 -10.21 -8.82 3.96
C TYR A 101 -10.97 -8.99 5.28
N GLY A 102 -10.76 -8.10 6.25
CA GLY A 102 -11.49 -8.03 7.52
C GLY A 102 -12.67 -7.05 7.53
N ARG A 103 -12.91 -6.33 6.42
CA ARG A 103 -13.82 -5.17 6.34
C ARG A 103 -15.26 -5.41 6.79
N ARG A 104 -15.76 -6.64 6.67
CA ARG A 104 -17.13 -7.01 7.07
C ARG A 104 -17.29 -7.15 8.59
N ILE A 105 -16.20 -7.13 9.34
CA ILE A 105 -16.13 -7.35 10.79
C ILE A 105 -15.64 -6.09 11.49
N PHE A 106 -14.54 -5.52 10.98
CA PHE A 106 -13.95 -4.28 11.46
C PHE A 106 -13.65 -3.37 10.26
N PRO A 107 -14.10 -2.10 10.26
CA PRO A 107 -13.98 -1.23 9.11
C PRO A 107 -12.58 -0.60 9.00
N PHE A 108 -11.54 -1.40 8.74
CA PHE A 108 -10.13 -0.94 8.73
C PHE A 108 -9.89 0.39 7.99
N VAL A 109 -10.60 0.64 6.88
CA VAL A 109 -10.51 1.88 6.09
C VAL A 109 -10.82 3.15 6.90
N THR A 110 -11.65 3.06 7.94
CA THR A 110 -11.99 4.21 8.80
C THR A 110 -10.82 4.67 9.65
N THR A 111 -9.74 3.88 9.76
CA THR A 111 -8.47 4.36 10.33
C THR A 111 -8.03 5.67 9.66
N LEU A 112 -8.27 5.82 8.34
CA LEU A 112 -7.95 7.02 7.58
C LEU A 112 -8.82 8.23 7.93
N ASP A 113 -10.03 8.01 8.47
CA ASP A 113 -10.96 9.07 8.87
C ASP A 113 -10.35 9.97 9.94
N ASN A 114 -9.46 9.41 10.77
CA ASN A 114 -8.74 10.15 11.78
C ASN A 114 -7.86 11.25 11.18
N PHE A 115 -7.28 11.04 9.99
CA PHE A 115 -6.52 12.07 9.29
C PHE A 115 -7.45 13.09 8.63
N TYR A 116 -8.53 12.62 7.98
CA TYR A 116 -9.49 13.51 7.32
C TYR A 116 -10.21 14.44 8.31
N ALA A 117 -10.56 13.94 9.50
CA ALA A 117 -11.18 14.71 10.58
C ALA A 117 -10.25 15.77 11.20
N ARG A 118 -8.94 15.65 10.96
CA ARG A 118 -7.91 16.57 11.46
C ARG A 118 -7.29 17.42 10.34
N GLN A 119 -7.85 17.38 9.13
CA GLN A 119 -7.39 18.22 8.02
C GLN A 119 -7.49 19.71 8.37
N HIS A 120 -6.41 20.44 8.11
CA HIS A 120 -6.34 21.88 8.36
C HIS A 120 -7.11 22.67 7.29
N PRO A 121 -7.53 23.92 7.57
CA PRO A 121 -8.25 24.75 6.60
C PRO A 121 -7.48 25.07 5.30
N ASP A 122 -6.16 24.89 5.27
CA ASP A 122 -5.32 25.06 4.08
C ASP A 122 -5.18 23.77 3.26
N GLY A 123 -5.75 22.65 3.73
CA GLY A 123 -5.68 21.33 3.09
C GLY A 123 -4.62 20.39 3.68
N TYR A 124 -3.73 20.89 4.57
CA TYR A 124 -2.70 20.06 5.19
C TYR A 124 -3.30 18.92 6.04
N MET A 125 -2.64 17.76 5.99
CA MET A 125 -2.87 16.65 6.92
C MET A 125 -1.55 16.24 7.54
N CYS A 126 -1.50 16.22 8.87
CA CYS A 126 -0.31 15.79 9.59
C CYS A 126 -0.04 14.30 9.38
N ARG A 127 1.23 13.95 9.19
CA ARG A 127 1.66 12.56 8.96
C ARG A 127 1.55 11.66 10.19
N GLU A 128 1.53 12.26 11.38
CA GLU A 128 1.72 11.55 12.63
C GLU A 128 1.00 12.27 13.77
N MET A 129 0.17 11.51 14.49
CA MET A 129 -0.61 12.01 15.61
C MET A 129 -0.51 11.06 16.79
N SER A 130 -0.43 11.58 18.01
CA SER A 130 -0.58 10.75 19.20
C SER A 130 -2.04 10.29 19.29
N TRP A 131 -2.27 8.97 19.38
CA TRP A 131 -3.65 8.48 19.58
C TRP A 131 -4.10 8.56 21.04
N GLU A 132 -3.19 8.84 21.97
CA GLU A 132 -3.52 9.06 23.38
C GLU A 132 -3.97 10.49 23.67
N THR A 133 -3.39 11.48 22.99
CA THR A 133 -3.67 12.90 23.23
C THR A 133 -4.35 13.61 22.07
N GLY A 134 -4.30 13.07 20.85
CA GLY A 134 -4.78 13.74 19.64
C GLY A 134 -3.82 14.77 19.06
N GLN A 135 -2.68 14.99 19.71
CA GLN A 135 -1.71 16.00 19.30
C GLN A 135 -1.05 15.61 17.98
N GLU A 136 -1.00 16.57 17.04
CA GLU A 136 -0.19 16.47 15.84
C GLU A 136 1.29 16.70 16.18
N LEU A 137 2.16 15.83 15.68
CA LEU A 137 3.59 15.85 16.00
C LEU A 137 4.38 16.80 15.09
N TYR A 138 3.77 17.25 14.00
CA TYR A 138 4.37 18.11 13.00
C TYR A 138 3.43 19.22 12.55
N ALA A 139 4.01 20.36 12.15
CA ALA A 139 3.32 21.48 11.57
C ALA A 139 3.37 21.47 10.03
N PRO A 140 2.45 22.17 9.33
CA PRO A 140 2.37 22.19 7.87
C PRO A 140 3.70 22.42 7.14
N PHE A 141 4.49 23.40 7.60
CA PHE A 141 5.72 23.82 6.90
C PHE A 141 7.00 23.15 7.41
N ASP A 142 6.89 22.18 8.32
CA ASP A 142 8.03 21.37 8.72
C ASP A 142 8.46 20.53 7.51
N PRO A 143 9.76 20.46 7.14
CA PRO A 143 10.20 19.59 6.04
C PRO A 143 9.75 18.14 6.20
N ASP A 144 9.63 17.67 7.45
CA ASP A 144 9.17 16.32 7.78
C ASP A 144 7.65 16.20 7.90
N GLY A 145 6.88 17.29 7.78
CA GLY A 145 5.48 17.33 8.24
C GLY A 145 4.48 16.49 7.44
N THR A 146 4.83 16.02 6.25
CA THR A 146 3.95 15.13 5.45
C THR A 146 4.46 13.70 5.43
N GLY A 147 3.54 12.74 5.34
CA GLY A 147 3.86 11.36 5.01
C GLY A 147 3.84 11.18 3.49
N PRO A 148 4.23 10.01 2.99
CA PRO A 148 4.01 9.67 1.59
C PRO A 148 2.51 9.75 1.27
N ALA A 149 2.16 10.54 0.25
CA ALA A 149 0.78 10.92 -0.05
C ALA A 149 0.03 9.82 -0.83
N ILE A 150 -0.15 8.64 -0.21
CA ILE A 150 -0.71 7.44 -0.84
C ILE A 150 -2.13 7.07 -0.35
N LEU A 151 -2.79 7.98 0.36
CA LEU A 151 -4.15 7.75 0.88
C LEU A 151 -5.17 7.49 -0.23
N ALA A 152 -5.06 8.20 -1.35
CA ALA A 152 -5.93 7.98 -2.51
C ALA A 152 -5.80 6.53 -3.04
N TRP A 153 -4.58 6.01 -3.12
CA TRP A 153 -4.34 4.61 -3.51
C TRP A 153 -4.97 3.61 -2.54
N ALA A 154 -4.89 3.86 -1.23
CA ALA A 154 -5.53 3.04 -0.21
C ALA A 154 -7.06 3.01 -0.35
N GLU A 155 -7.70 4.18 -0.44
CA GLU A 155 -9.15 4.30 -0.63
C GLU A 155 -9.60 3.65 -1.93
N TRP A 156 -8.87 3.86 -3.03
CA TRP A 156 -9.20 3.28 -4.32
C TRP A 156 -9.17 1.76 -4.29
N ARG A 157 -8.18 1.17 -3.61
CA ARG A 157 -8.11 -0.29 -3.49
C ARG A 157 -9.26 -0.85 -2.64
N THR A 158 -9.66 -0.16 -1.57
CA THR A 158 -10.86 -0.52 -0.81
C THR A 158 -12.13 -0.40 -1.65
N TYR A 159 -12.27 0.67 -2.44
CA TYR A 159 -13.38 0.85 -3.38
C TYR A 159 -13.42 -0.26 -4.43
N ARG A 160 -12.30 -0.65 -5.01
CA ARG A 160 -12.22 -1.73 -6.00
C ARG A 160 -12.65 -3.09 -5.43
N ALA A 161 -12.46 -3.32 -4.14
CA ALA A 161 -12.90 -4.54 -3.47
C ALA A 161 -14.38 -4.52 -3.05
N SER A 162 -14.94 -3.36 -2.73
CA SER A 162 -16.27 -3.19 -2.13
C SER A 162 -17.34 -2.61 -3.05
N GLY A 163 -16.95 -1.73 -3.98
CA GLY A 163 -17.84 -0.88 -4.78
C GLY A 163 -18.56 0.20 -3.98
N ASP A 164 -18.01 0.63 -2.83
CA ASP A 164 -18.65 1.63 -1.98
C ASP A 164 -18.50 3.05 -2.56
N ASP A 165 -19.44 3.42 -3.45
CA ASP A 165 -19.52 4.76 -4.06
C ASP A 165 -19.76 5.85 -3.00
N ALA A 166 -20.44 5.54 -1.88
CA ALA A 166 -20.70 6.50 -0.82
C ALA A 166 -19.40 6.85 -0.05
N ARG A 167 -18.54 5.85 0.19
CA ARG A 167 -17.19 6.10 0.72
C ARG A 167 -16.39 6.98 -0.23
N LEU A 168 -16.41 6.65 -1.53
CA LEU A 168 -15.67 7.39 -2.55
C LEU A 168 -16.05 8.88 -2.56
N ALA A 169 -17.34 9.19 -2.53
CA ALA A 169 -17.85 10.55 -2.50
C ALA A 169 -17.39 11.33 -1.26
N ARG A 170 -17.32 10.67 -0.10
CA ARG A 170 -16.87 11.31 1.15
C ARG A 170 -15.38 11.65 1.14
N VAL A 171 -14.54 10.78 0.60
CA VAL A 171 -13.07 10.93 0.66
C VAL A 171 -12.49 11.75 -0.48
N PHE A 172 -13.20 11.91 -1.60
CA PHE A 172 -12.71 12.64 -2.76
C PHE A 172 -12.23 14.06 -2.42
N TRP A 173 -13.05 14.85 -1.74
CA TRP A 173 -12.75 16.24 -1.41
C TRP A 173 -11.56 16.43 -0.45
N PRO A 174 -11.48 15.75 0.71
CA PRO A 174 -10.32 15.89 1.58
C PRO A 174 -9.02 15.42 0.91
N LEU A 175 -9.06 14.37 0.09
CA LEU A 175 -7.90 13.90 -0.65
C LEU A 175 -7.44 14.92 -1.72
N LEU A 176 -8.39 15.51 -2.45
CA LEU A 176 -8.08 16.54 -3.45
C LEU A 176 -7.49 17.80 -2.80
N ALA A 177 -8.05 18.24 -1.67
CA ALA A 177 -7.53 19.36 -0.89
C ALA A 177 -6.10 19.09 -0.39
N TYR A 178 -5.80 17.87 0.08
CA TYR A 178 -4.45 17.51 0.50
C TYR A 178 -3.48 17.38 -0.67
N HIS A 179 -3.93 16.89 -1.83
CA HIS A 179 -3.14 16.92 -3.06
C HIS A 179 -2.78 18.36 -3.46
N HIS A 180 -3.76 19.28 -3.46
CA HIS A 180 -3.51 20.69 -3.71
C HIS A 180 -2.49 21.31 -2.74
N TRP A 181 -2.61 20.99 -1.45
CA TRP A 181 -1.65 21.43 -0.46
C TRP A 181 -0.24 20.88 -0.74
N CYS A 182 -0.12 19.59 -1.05
CA CYS A 182 1.16 18.98 -1.43
C CYS A 182 1.74 19.64 -2.68
N ARG A 183 0.93 19.87 -3.72
CA ARG A 183 1.35 20.53 -4.96
C ARG A 183 1.87 21.94 -4.70
N ALA A 184 1.23 22.70 -3.81
CA ALA A 184 1.62 24.07 -3.48
C ALA A 184 2.87 24.15 -2.60
N ASN A 185 3.08 23.17 -1.71
CA ASN A 185 4.08 23.27 -0.64
C ASN A 185 5.25 22.28 -0.78
N ARG A 186 5.13 21.24 -1.60
CA ARG A 186 6.10 20.12 -1.71
C ARG A 186 6.66 19.94 -3.11
N THR A 187 6.62 20.98 -3.94
CA THR A 187 7.13 20.95 -5.32
C THR A 187 8.26 21.94 -5.54
N TRP A 188 9.05 21.67 -6.58
CA TRP A 188 10.00 22.61 -7.18
C TRP A 188 9.34 23.41 -8.31
N PRO A 189 9.98 24.47 -8.84
CA PRO A 189 9.49 25.16 -10.04
C PRO A 189 9.30 24.24 -11.26
N SER A 190 9.98 23.09 -11.31
CA SER A 190 9.75 22.05 -12.31
C SER A 190 8.35 21.42 -12.21
N GLY A 191 7.69 21.52 -11.05
CA GLY A 191 6.45 20.82 -10.70
C GLY A 191 6.67 19.40 -10.18
N LEU A 192 7.91 18.92 -10.10
CA LEU A 192 8.24 17.66 -9.45
C LEU A 192 8.42 17.84 -7.94
N TYR A 193 8.27 16.75 -7.21
CA TYR A 193 8.09 16.78 -5.76
C TYR A 193 9.40 16.55 -5.00
N TRP A 194 9.44 17.09 -3.79
CA TRP A 194 10.52 16.86 -2.84
C TRP A 194 9.99 16.27 -1.54
N ALA A 195 10.88 15.59 -0.83
CA ALA A 195 10.64 14.99 0.47
C ALA A 195 11.91 15.09 1.33
N THR A 196 11.85 14.58 2.55
CA THR A 196 13.00 14.27 3.42
C THR A 196 13.03 12.76 3.64
N GLY A 197 14.11 12.25 4.24
CA GLY A 197 14.16 10.85 4.64
C GLY A 197 12.98 10.47 5.54
N VAL A 198 12.63 11.34 6.50
CA VAL A 198 11.49 11.11 7.40
C VAL A 198 10.16 11.24 6.66
N SER A 199 9.97 12.28 5.84
CA SER A 199 8.71 12.52 5.15
C SER A 199 8.42 11.47 4.08
N SER A 200 9.45 10.86 3.49
CA SER A 200 9.32 9.75 2.53
C SER A 200 9.10 8.39 3.21
N GLY A 201 9.23 8.32 4.54
CA GLY A 201 9.21 7.06 5.30
C GLY A 201 10.53 6.27 5.26
N MET A 202 11.53 6.68 4.47
CA MET A 202 12.80 5.95 4.27
C MET A 202 13.98 6.67 4.95
N SER A 203 13.87 6.82 6.28
CA SER A 203 14.57 7.84 7.07
C SER A 203 16.09 7.84 7.06
N ASN A 204 16.75 6.71 6.79
CA ASN A 204 18.21 6.60 6.79
C ASN A 204 18.80 6.13 5.45
N GLN A 205 18.01 6.16 4.37
CA GLN A 205 18.50 5.79 3.05
C GLN A 205 19.46 6.88 2.49
N PRO A 206 20.70 6.54 2.07
CA PRO A 206 21.73 7.52 1.69
C PRO A 206 21.52 8.14 0.29
N ARG A 207 20.31 8.07 -0.27
CA ARG A 207 19.99 8.50 -1.64
C ARG A 207 20.10 10.01 -1.86
N VAL A 208 19.98 10.80 -0.80
CA VAL A 208 20.22 12.25 -0.80
C VAL A 208 21.18 12.58 0.35
N PRO A 209 22.22 13.40 0.16
CA PRO A 209 23.20 13.71 1.20
C PRO A 209 22.58 14.43 2.40
N ASP A 210 22.75 13.90 3.62
CA ASP A 210 22.20 14.46 4.86
C ASP A 210 20.72 14.86 4.74
N SER A 211 19.92 13.87 4.31
CA SER A 211 18.54 14.08 3.90
C SER A 211 17.49 13.71 4.93
N ARG A 212 17.90 13.16 6.09
CA ARG A 212 16.97 12.65 7.11
C ARG A 212 15.86 13.66 7.41
N HIS A 213 16.23 14.93 7.60
CA HIS A 213 15.33 16.04 7.91
C HIS A 213 15.36 17.16 6.85
N HIS A 214 16.07 16.96 5.73
CA HIS A 214 16.33 18.02 4.76
C HIS A 214 16.16 17.52 3.32
N HIS A 215 15.39 18.25 2.51
CA HIS A 215 15.18 17.90 1.10
C HIS A 215 16.39 18.22 0.22
N ARG A 216 17.30 19.10 0.68
CA ARG A 216 18.56 19.50 0.00
C ARG A 216 18.41 20.00 -1.44
N HIS A 217 17.20 20.43 -1.78
CA HIS A 217 16.78 20.81 -3.13
C HIS A 217 16.85 19.67 -4.17
N TRP A 218 16.79 18.43 -3.71
CA TRP A 218 16.67 17.27 -4.59
C TRP A 218 15.23 17.07 -5.01
N THR A 219 15.03 16.56 -6.22
CA THR A 219 13.76 16.02 -6.68
C THR A 219 13.69 14.54 -6.31
N TRP A 220 12.63 14.15 -5.62
CA TRP A 220 12.49 12.81 -5.04
C TRP A 220 11.61 11.94 -5.94
N VAL A 221 12.13 10.78 -6.34
CA VAL A 221 11.52 9.89 -7.32
C VAL A 221 10.21 9.29 -6.83
N ASP A 222 10.21 8.79 -5.61
CA ASP A 222 9.05 8.21 -4.94
C ASP A 222 7.97 9.27 -4.69
N ALA A 223 8.33 10.43 -4.16
CA ALA A 223 7.37 11.52 -3.94
C ALA A 223 6.70 11.98 -5.24
N SER A 224 7.47 12.09 -6.33
CA SER A 224 6.94 12.47 -7.64
C SER A 224 6.04 11.40 -8.25
N MET A 225 6.43 10.13 -8.15
CA MET A 225 5.62 9.00 -8.62
C MET A 225 4.34 8.79 -7.80
N GLN A 226 4.40 8.98 -6.48
CA GLN A 226 3.24 8.95 -5.60
C GLN A 226 2.27 10.08 -5.90
N ALA A 227 2.77 11.29 -6.21
CA ALA A 227 1.93 12.39 -6.66
C ALA A 227 1.23 12.05 -7.98
N ALA A 228 1.95 11.50 -8.97
CA ALA A 228 1.35 11.04 -10.22
C ALA A 228 0.27 9.97 -9.96
N LEU A 229 0.57 8.95 -9.14
CA LEU A 229 -0.40 7.93 -8.75
C LEU A 229 -1.65 8.54 -8.09
N THR A 230 -1.47 9.47 -7.16
CA THR A 230 -2.58 10.12 -6.47
C THR A 230 -3.45 10.93 -7.43
N VAL A 231 -2.86 11.66 -8.36
CA VAL A 231 -3.60 12.40 -9.39
C VAL A 231 -4.37 11.45 -10.32
N SER A 232 -3.74 10.36 -10.77
CA SER A 232 -4.39 9.33 -11.59
C SER A 232 -5.59 8.71 -10.89
N VAL A 233 -5.45 8.41 -9.60
CA VAL A 233 -6.53 7.86 -8.78
C VAL A 233 -7.63 8.91 -8.58
N LEU A 234 -7.29 10.15 -8.24
CA LEU A 234 -8.28 11.23 -8.07
C LEU A 234 -9.05 11.49 -9.37
N ALA A 235 -8.40 11.40 -10.54
CA ALA A 235 -9.07 11.51 -11.84
C ALA A 235 -10.10 10.38 -12.04
N GLN A 236 -9.75 9.14 -11.65
CA GLN A 236 -10.68 8.00 -11.69
C GLN A 236 -11.85 8.19 -10.71
N MET A 237 -11.59 8.71 -9.50
CA MET A 237 -12.63 9.06 -8.53
C MET A 237 -13.57 10.12 -9.09
N ALA A 238 -13.03 11.22 -9.62
CA ALA A 238 -13.80 12.30 -10.24
C ALA A 238 -14.67 11.79 -11.38
N GLY A 239 -14.12 10.96 -12.27
CA GLY A 239 -14.88 10.33 -13.35
C GLY A 239 -16.02 9.44 -12.83
N ARG A 240 -15.79 8.69 -11.75
CA ARG A 240 -16.83 7.87 -11.11
C ARG A 240 -17.93 8.70 -10.45
N LEU A 241 -17.55 9.83 -9.85
CA LEU A 241 -18.45 10.77 -9.17
C LEU A 241 -19.11 11.79 -10.13
N GLN A 242 -18.81 11.72 -11.42
CA GLN A 242 -19.31 12.64 -12.46
C GLN A 242 -18.85 14.10 -12.29
N GLU A 243 -17.70 14.30 -11.64
CA GLU A 243 -17.02 15.59 -11.50
C GLU A 243 -16.16 15.87 -12.74
N ALA A 244 -16.80 16.14 -13.88
CA ALA A 244 -16.16 16.17 -15.20
C ALA A 244 -14.98 17.16 -15.30
N ASP A 245 -15.13 18.38 -14.80
CA ASP A 245 -14.07 19.41 -14.83
C ASP A 245 -12.84 18.96 -14.03
N TRP A 246 -13.05 18.30 -12.88
CA TRP A 246 -11.95 17.74 -12.09
C TRP A 246 -11.31 16.54 -12.77
N ALA A 247 -12.10 15.65 -13.37
CA ALA A 247 -11.56 14.52 -14.11
C ALA A 247 -10.64 14.96 -15.26
N GLU A 248 -11.04 15.99 -16.02
CA GLU A 248 -10.22 16.57 -17.09
C GLU A 248 -8.94 17.22 -16.55
N ALA A 249 -9.07 18.11 -15.56
CA ALA A 249 -7.93 18.83 -14.98
C ALA A 249 -6.89 17.88 -14.36
N LEU A 250 -7.34 16.86 -13.62
CA LEU A 250 -6.46 15.86 -13.01
C LEU A 250 -5.81 14.96 -14.06
N THR A 251 -6.52 14.57 -15.12
CA THR A 251 -5.93 13.80 -16.23
C THR A 251 -4.83 14.59 -16.93
N ALA A 252 -5.04 15.90 -17.14
CA ALA A 252 -4.02 16.77 -17.72
C ALA A 252 -2.81 16.94 -16.79
N GLU A 253 -3.02 17.10 -15.48
CA GLU A 253 -1.94 17.18 -14.49
C GLU A 253 -1.13 15.87 -14.45
N HIS A 254 -1.79 14.72 -14.44
CA HIS A 254 -1.14 13.41 -14.48
C HIS A 254 -0.25 13.26 -15.70
N THR A 255 -0.77 13.58 -16.89
CA THR A 255 -0.01 13.54 -18.15
C THR A 255 1.28 14.38 -18.06
N GLN A 256 1.18 15.58 -17.48
CA GLN A 256 2.35 16.46 -17.29
C GLN A 256 3.35 15.90 -16.29
N LEU A 257 2.89 15.32 -15.18
CA LEU A 257 3.76 14.69 -14.18
C LEU A 257 4.49 13.49 -14.77
N VAL A 258 3.79 12.59 -15.47
CA VAL A 258 4.39 11.43 -16.16
C VAL A 258 5.46 11.88 -17.15
N GLN A 259 5.18 12.91 -17.95
CA GLN A 259 6.17 13.47 -18.88
C GLN A 259 7.41 13.98 -18.15
N LYS A 260 7.26 14.78 -17.10
CA LYS A 260 8.38 15.35 -16.33
C LYS A 260 9.20 14.28 -15.61
N ILE A 261 8.54 13.29 -15.01
CA ILE A 261 9.21 12.16 -14.36
C ILE A 261 10.09 11.43 -15.36
N ASN A 262 9.57 11.11 -16.54
CA ASN A 262 10.33 10.42 -17.58
C ASN A 262 11.46 11.25 -18.19
N GLN A 263 11.31 12.57 -18.25
CA GLN A 263 12.34 13.47 -18.76
C GLN A 263 13.48 13.70 -17.77
N GLN A 264 13.17 13.76 -16.47
CA GLN A 264 14.14 14.24 -15.48
C GLN A 264 14.68 13.11 -14.60
N LEU A 265 13.88 12.10 -14.28
CA LEU A 265 14.23 11.11 -13.24
C LEU A 265 14.73 9.78 -13.80
N TRP A 266 14.64 9.57 -15.11
CA TRP A 266 15.18 8.37 -15.76
C TRP A 266 16.67 8.52 -16.05
N ASN A 267 17.47 7.65 -15.45
CA ASN A 267 18.89 7.53 -15.76
C ASN A 267 19.10 6.49 -16.86
N GLU A 268 19.41 6.94 -18.08
CA GLU A 268 19.64 6.08 -19.24
C GLU A 268 20.84 5.12 -19.04
N GLU A 269 21.89 5.55 -18.34
CA GLU A 269 23.10 4.73 -18.10
C GLU A 269 22.81 3.56 -17.16
N GLN A 270 22.00 3.81 -16.12
CA GLN A 270 21.65 2.81 -15.11
C GLN A 270 20.35 2.06 -15.45
N THR A 271 19.65 2.49 -16.50
CA THR A 271 18.29 2.07 -16.86
C THR A 271 17.35 2.00 -15.66
N TYR A 272 17.35 3.06 -14.85
CA TYR A 272 16.65 3.12 -13.56
C TYR A 272 16.14 4.53 -13.26
N TYR A 273 15.02 4.65 -12.54
CA TYR A 273 14.54 5.95 -12.06
C TYR A 273 15.19 6.33 -10.73
N GLN A 274 15.73 7.54 -10.63
CA GLN A 274 16.53 7.97 -9.47
C GLN A 274 16.19 9.40 -9.04
N ASP A 275 16.48 9.71 -7.79
CA ASP A 275 16.43 11.09 -7.30
C ASP A 275 17.46 11.95 -8.05
N VAL A 276 17.15 13.24 -8.22
CA VAL A 276 17.99 14.18 -8.97
C VAL A 276 18.35 15.40 -8.13
N GLY A 277 19.63 15.71 -8.07
CA GLY A 277 20.16 16.87 -7.37
C GLY A 277 19.89 18.19 -8.09
N PRO A 278 20.08 19.33 -7.41
CA PRO A 278 19.86 20.66 -8.01
C PRO A 278 20.81 20.98 -9.17
N ASP A 279 21.92 20.25 -9.30
CA ASP A 279 22.88 20.32 -10.40
C ASP A 279 22.59 19.31 -11.53
N GLY A 280 21.45 18.62 -11.47
CA GLY A 280 21.02 17.64 -12.48
C GLY A 280 21.67 16.25 -12.34
N ARG A 281 22.52 16.02 -11.34
CA ARG A 281 23.13 14.71 -11.13
C ARG A 281 22.14 13.71 -10.54
N PHE A 282 22.19 12.47 -10.98
CA PHE A 282 21.43 11.39 -10.37
C PHE A 282 22.01 10.97 -9.01
N SER A 283 21.15 10.48 -8.14
CA SER A 283 21.54 9.77 -6.93
C SER A 283 22.39 8.54 -7.29
N ARG A 284 23.28 8.14 -6.39
CA ARG A 284 24.03 6.88 -6.51
C ARG A 284 23.26 5.68 -5.97
N VAL A 285 22.08 5.90 -5.43
CA VAL A 285 21.25 4.87 -4.81
C VAL A 285 20.10 4.51 -5.73
N LYS A 286 19.93 3.21 -6.00
CA LYS A 286 18.72 2.63 -6.57
C LYS A 286 17.79 2.30 -5.41
N SER A 287 16.90 3.24 -5.10
CA SER A 287 15.90 3.08 -4.05
C SER A 287 14.72 2.25 -4.54
N ILE A 288 14.20 1.35 -3.69
CA ILE A 288 12.93 0.65 -3.94
C ILE A 288 11.77 1.61 -4.24
N GLY A 289 11.88 2.87 -3.80
CA GLY A 289 10.89 3.92 -4.05
C GLY A 289 10.62 4.20 -5.53
N ALA A 290 11.57 3.89 -6.42
CA ALA A 290 11.35 4.00 -7.87
C ALA A 290 10.24 3.05 -8.38
N TYR A 291 9.99 1.93 -7.70
CA TYR A 291 8.98 0.97 -8.13
C TYR A 291 7.54 1.42 -7.86
N TRP A 292 7.33 2.56 -7.18
CA TRP A 292 6.03 3.25 -7.23
C TRP A 292 5.57 3.51 -8.67
N GLY A 293 6.53 3.70 -9.58
CA GLY A 293 6.27 3.84 -11.01
C GLY A 293 5.60 2.64 -11.67
N LEU A 294 5.63 1.45 -11.06
CA LEU A 294 4.93 0.27 -11.59
C LEU A 294 3.46 0.21 -11.15
N VAL A 295 3.08 0.90 -10.07
CA VAL A 295 1.70 0.87 -9.55
C VAL A 295 0.74 1.60 -10.47
N ASP A 296 1.25 2.60 -11.20
CA ASP A 296 0.54 3.30 -12.27
C ASP A 296 1.04 2.80 -13.64
N LYS A 297 0.17 2.09 -14.38
CA LYS A 297 0.49 1.47 -15.67
C LYS A 297 0.94 2.47 -16.75
N GLU A 298 0.62 3.75 -16.59
CA GLU A 298 0.90 4.79 -17.60
C GLU A 298 2.22 5.53 -17.33
N LEU A 299 2.83 5.30 -16.16
CA LEU A 299 4.00 6.07 -15.72
C LEU A 299 5.29 5.61 -16.40
N VAL A 300 5.53 4.31 -16.49
CA VAL A 300 6.75 3.74 -17.12
C VAL A 300 6.45 3.35 -18.57
N PRO A 301 7.07 4.01 -19.56
CA PRO A 301 6.91 3.67 -20.97
C PRO A 301 7.36 2.24 -21.31
N ALA A 302 6.76 1.65 -22.34
CA ALA A 302 6.97 0.25 -22.71
C ALA A 302 8.43 -0.10 -23.04
N ASP A 303 9.18 0.82 -23.66
CA ASP A 303 10.59 0.68 -24.00
C ASP A 303 11.52 0.73 -22.77
N ARG A 304 11.08 1.36 -21.68
CA ARG A 304 11.81 1.44 -20.41
C ARG A 304 11.40 0.38 -19.39
N LEU A 305 10.21 -0.21 -19.55
CA LEU A 305 9.65 -1.16 -18.58
C LEU A 305 10.53 -2.39 -18.38
N THR A 306 10.93 -3.07 -19.47
CA THR A 306 11.75 -4.28 -19.40
C THR A 306 13.09 -4.03 -18.70
N PRO A 307 13.93 -3.07 -19.11
CA PRO A 307 15.21 -2.83 -18.44
C PRO A 307 15.04 -2.32 -17.00
N PHE A 308 13.96 -1.58 -16.68
CA PHE A 308 13.68 -1.16 -15.32
C PHE A 308 13.33 -2.33 -14.38
N VAL A 309 12.49 -3.25 -14.85
CA VAL A 309 12.09 -4.47 -14.12
C VAL A 309 13.25 -5.47 -14.02
N GLN A 310 14.21 -5.45 -14.95
CA GLN A 310 15.36 -6.35 -14.97
C GLN A 310 16.17 -6.32 -13.66
N HIS A 311 16.30 -5.15 -13.03
CA HIS A 311 16.98 -5.01 -11.73
C HIS A 311 16.36 -5.87 -10.62
N LEU A 312 15.06 -6.20 -10.68
CA LEU A 312 14.39 -7.13 -9.75
C LEU A 312 14.76 -8.60 -9.97
N ARG A 313 15.35 -8.93 -11.12
CA ARG A 313 15.82 -10.28 -11.50
C ARG A 313 17.32 -10.44 -11.31
N ASP A 314 18.05 -9.33 -11.22
CA ASP A 314 19.50 -9.32 -11.14
C ASP A 314 20.01 -9.58 -9.71
N GLY A 315 20.81 -10.64 -9.55
CA GLY A 315 21.35 -11.07 -8.25
C GLY A 315 22.40 -10.14 -7.63
N TRP A 316 22.89 -9.18 -8.40
CA TRP A 316 23.78 -8.12 -7.94
C TRP A 316 23.04 -6.83 -7.56
N ALA A 317 21.71 -6.76 -7.77
CA ALA A 317 20.87 -5.62 -7.45
C ALA A 317 19.80 -5.98 -6.40
N PHE A 318 18.58 -6.34 -6.83
CA PHE A 318 17.44 -6.58 -5.93
C PHE A 318 17.07 -8.07 -5.77
N ASN A 319 17.58 -8.98 -6.60
CA ASN A 319 17.31 -10.41 -6.51
C ASN A 319 18.23 -11.10 -5.48
N LEU A 320 18.06 -10.74 -4.21
CA LEU A 320 18.86 -11.23 -3.08
C LEU A 320 18.19 -12.41 -2.36
N PRO A 321 18.85 -13.07 -1.40
CA PRO A 321 18.26 -14.19 -0.66
C PRO A 321 16.88 -13.89 -0.02
N HIS A 322 16.67 -12.67 0.49
CA HIS A 322 15.36 -12.14 0.88
C HIS A 322 15.02 -10.93 0.01
N ARG A 323 14.00 -11.08 -0.85
CA ARG A 323 13.56 -10.05 -1.79
C ARG A 323 12.36 -9.29 -1.22
N VAL A 324 12.17 -8.00 -1.50
CA VAL A 324 13.03 -7.07 -2.25
C VAL A 324 13.66 -6.11 -1.22
N PRO A 325 14.99 -5.91 -1.22
CA PRO A 325 15.61 -4.98 -0.28
C PRO A 325 15.19 -3.54 -0.58
N SER A 326 15.15 -2.70 0.46
CA SER A 326 14.82 -1.27 0.33
C SER A 326 15.77 -0.47 -0.57
N GLN A 327 16.98 -1.00 -0.80
CA GLN A 327 18.02 -0.45 -1.64
C GLN A 327 18.72 -1.60 -2.39
N ALA A 328 19.09 -1.39 -3.64
CA ALA A 328 19.83 -2.39 -4.42
C ALA A 328 21.22 -2.68 -3.82
N ALA A 329 21.70 -3.91 -3.95
CA ALA A 329 22.98 -4.33 -3.38
C ALA A 329 24.21 -3.64 -3.98
N ASP A 330 24.10 -3.20 -5.23
CA ASP A 330 25.15 -2.45 -5.95
C ASP A 330 25.18 -0.95 -5.59
N SER A 331 24.23 -0.47 -4.79
CA SER A 331 24.14 0.94 -4.41
C SER A 331 25.04 1.29 -3.22
N GLU A 332 25.62 2.49 -3.26
CA GLU A 332 26.48 3.00 -2.19
C GLU A 332 25.76 2.96 -0.84
N GLY A 333 26.44 2.38 0.16
CA GLY A 333 25.92 2.30 1.53
C GLY A 333 24.94 1.16 1.79
N TYR A 334 24.74 0.23 0.85
CA TYR A 334 23.98 -1.00 1.09
C TYR A 334 24.58 -1.80 2.28
N ASN A 335 23.72 -2.35 3.14
CA ASN A 335 24.12 -3.15 4.29
C ASN A 335 23.63 -4.59 4.14
N ALA A 336 24.54 -5.47 3.71
CA ALA A 336 24.30 -6.90 3.56
C ALA A 336 23.92 -7.62 4.87
N GLN A 337 24.54 -7.21 5.97
CA GLN A 337 24.48 -7.95 7.24
C GLN A 337 23.10 -7.92 7.89
N SER A 338 22.52 -6.73 8.04
CA SER A 338 21.25 -6.51 8.74
C SER A 338 20.27 -5.66 7.97
N GLY A 339 20.67 -5.11 6.83
CA GLY A 339 19.91 -4.12 6.08
C GLY A 339 19.94 -2.71 6.66
N ASN A 340 20.30 -2.54 7.95
CA ASN A 340 20.31 -1.27 8.67
C ASN A 340 19.15 -0.34 8.26
N ARG A 341 17.92 -0.75 8.60
CA ARG A 341 16.67 -0.11 8.18
C ARG A 341 16.56 0.04 6.65
N TRP A 342 16.58 1.26 6.11
CA TRP A 342 16.33 1.54 4.69
C TRP A 342 17.60 1.47 3.81
N ARG A 343 18.68 0.90 4.34
CA ARG A 343 19.96 0.70 3.64
C ARG A 343 20.09 -0.71 3.08
N GLY A 344 18.99 -1.43 2.93
CA GLY A 344 19.00 -2.80 2.44
C GLY A 344 17.98 -3.71 3.11
N ALA A 345 17.42 -3.38 4.28
CA ALA A 345 16.44 -4.28 4.90
C ALA A 345 15.21 -4.44 4.01
N VAL A 346 14.55 -5.59 4.12
CA VAL A 346 13.32 -5.92 3.40
C VAL A 346 12.14 -5.48 4.25
N TRP A 347 11.29 -4.64 3.69
CA TRP A 347 10.12 -4.08 4.39
C TRP A 347 8.82 -4.64 3.80
N PRO A 348 7.93 -5.23 4.61
CA PRO A 348 6.64 -5.77 4.16
C PRO A 348 5.82 -4.79 3.29
N ALA A 349 5.75 -3.52 3.70
CA ALA A 349 5.00 -2.48 3.00
C ALA A 349 5.51 -2.21 1.58
N THR A 350 6.82 -2.00 1.40
CA THR A 350 7.38 -1.74 0.07
C THR A 350 7.39 -2.97 -0.81
N ASN A 351 7.53 -4.17 -0.22
CA ASN A 351 7.33 -5.42 -0.97
C ASN A 351 5.92 -5.53 -1.51
N PHE A 352 4.90 -5.28 -0.69
CA PHE A 352 3.52 -5.26 -1.15
C PHE A 352 3.32 -4.26 -2.30
N MET A 353 3.88 -3.05 -2.19
CA MET A 353 3.87 -2.05 -3.27
C MET A 353 4.50 -2.60 -4.57
N VAL A 354 5.69 -3.20 -4.51
CA VAL A 354 6.36 -3.78 -5.68
C VAL A 354 5.51 -4.89 -6.31
N LEU A 355 4.93 -5.77 -5.49
CA LEU A 355 4.06 -6.85 -5.97
C LEU A 355 2.82 -6.32 -6.68
N LYS A 356 2.16 -5.29 -6.13
CA LYS A 356 1.03 -4.65 -6.80
C LYS A 356 1.46 -4.01 -8.13
N GLY A 357 2.59 -3.31 -8.14
CA GLY A 357 3.14 -2.69 -9.33
C GLY A 357 3.46 -3.71 -10.44
N LEU A 358 4.20 -4.77 -10.12
CA LEU A 358 4.52 -5.85 -11.06
C LEU A 358 3.26 -6.46 -11.70
N ARG A 359 2.20 -6.65 -10.91
CA ARG A 359 0.93 -7.15 -11.43
C ARG A 359 0.24 -6.15 -12.34
N THR A 360 0.23 -4.86 -11.98
CA THR A 360 -0.32 -3.79 -12.82
C THR A 360 0.33 -3.78 -14.22
N VAL A 361 1.64 -4.04 -14.30
CA VAL A 361 2.39 -4.07 -15.57
C VAL A 361 2.52 -5.46 -16.20
N GLY A 362 1.71 -6.44 -15.77
CA GLY A 362 1.65 -7.77 -16.38
C GLY A 362 2.77 -8.75 -16.00
N GLN A 363 3.67 -8.38 -15.08
CA GLN A 363 4.78 -9.21 -14.59
C GLN A 363 4.33 -10.19 -13.47
N HIS A 364 3.26 -10.96 -13.72
CA HIS A 364 2.60 -11.75 -12.67
C HIS A 364 3.49 -12.87 -12.12
N ALA A 365 4.25 -13.55 -12.99
CA ALA A 365 5.16 -14.62 -12.57
C ALA A 365 6.28 -14.10 -11.64
N LEU A 366 6.84 -12.92 -11.94
CA LEU A 366 7.86 -12.30 -11.09
C LEU A 366 7.27 -11.85 -9.75
N ALA A 367 6.06 -11.27 -9.75
CA ALA A 367 5.38 -10.92 -8.51
C ALA A 367 5.20 -12.16 -7.62
N ARG A 368 4.73 -13.28 -8.19
CA ARG A 368 4.60 -14.54 -7.47
C ARG A 368 5.93 -15.07 -6.93
N GLU A 369 6.97 -15.07 -7.75
CA GLU A 369 8.31 -15.52 -7.35
C GLU A 369 8.84 -14.73 -6.14
N ILE A 370 8.70 -13.40 -6.18
CA ILE A 370 9.06 -12.51 -5.06
C ILE A 370 8.19 -12.79 -3.83
N ALA A 371 6.88 -12.97 -4.00
CA ALA A 371 5.95 -13.24 -2.91
C ALA A 371 6.28 -14.55 -2.18
N LEU A 372 6.55 -15.63 -2.92
CA LEU A 372 6.96 -16.93 -2.37
C LEU A 372 8.29 -16.83 -1.62
N ASN A 373 9.28 -16.13 -2.20
CA ASN A 373 10.55 -15.87 -1.53
C ASN A 373 10.36 -15.08 -0.23
N HIS A 374 9.64 -13.95 -0.29
CA HIS A 374 9.44 -13.06 0.84
C HIS A 374 8.72 -13.76 2.00
N LEU A 375 7.63 -14.48 1.71
CA LEU A 375 6.87 -15.22 2.71
C LEU A 375 7.65 -16.40 3.28
N GLY A 376 8.44 -17.11 2.46
CA GLY A 376 9.33 -18.16 2.95
C GLY A 376 10.34 -17.63 3.97
N LYS A 377 11.01 -16.51 3.66
CA LYS A 377 12.00 -15.91 4.56
C LYS A 377 11.37 -15.33 5.82
N LEU A 378 10.22 -14.66 5.69
CA LEU A 378 9.46 -14.18 6.83
C LEU A 378 9.02 -15.34 7.74
N PHE A 379 8.58 -16.45 7.16
CA PHE A 379 8.20 -17.65 7.90
C PHE A 379 9.38 -18.29 8.63
N GLU A 380 10.55 -18.40 8.00
CA GLU A 380 11.78 -18.88 8.67
C GLU A 380 12.14 -18.01 9.91
N VAL A 381 11.93 -16.69 9.84
CA VAL A 381 12.11 -15.78 10.97
C VAL A 381 11.04 -16.02 12.03
N TYR A 382 9.78 -16.02 11.64
CA TYR A 382 8.65 -16.29 12.53
C TYR A 382 8.80 -17.61 13.30
N GLN A 383 9.22 -18.70 12.66
CA GLN A 383 9.43 -19.99 13.32
C GLN A 383 10.50 -19.96 14.43
N ARG A 384 11.48 -19.07 14.33
CA ARG A 384 12.56 -18.95 15.31
C ARG A 384 12.28 -17.90 16.38
N THR A 385 11.46 -16.90 16.09
CA THR A 385 11.21 -15.75 16.98
C THR A 385 9.80 -15.66 17.53
N ASP A 386 8.85 -16.45 17.02
CA ASP A 386 7.42 -16.46 17.40
C ASP A 386 6.73 -15.08 17.28
N THR A 387 7.24 -14.23 16.39
CA THR A 387 6.71 -12.88 16.16
C THR A 387 7.06 -12.36 14.77
N PHE A 388 6.39 -11.28 14.37
CA PHE A 388 6.66 -10.52 13.17
C PHE A 388 7.49 -9.28 13.49
N TRP A 389 8.38 -8.92 12.57
CA TRP A 389 9.31 -7.80 12.71
C TRP A 389 9.00 -6.70 11.70
N GLU A 390 9.38 -5.48 12.07
CA GLU A 390 9.21 -4.27 11.26
C GLU A 390 9.90 -4.43 9.88
N ASN A 391 11.11 -4.99 9.89
CA ASN A 391 11.92 -5.24 8.71
C ASN A 391 12.83 -6.47 8.91
N TYR A 392 13.36 -6.99 7.81
CA TYR A 392 14.10 -8.25 7.75
C TYR A 392 15.46 -8.08 7.05
N ALA A 393 16.45 -8.89 7.43
CA ALA A 393 17.77 -8.84 6.80
C ALA A 393 17.69 -9.29 5.32
N PRO A 394 18.41 -8.63 4.40
CA PRO A 394 18.29 -8.91 2.96
C PRO A 394 18.98 -10.20 2.50
N GLU A 395 20.03 -10.63 3.21
CA GLU A 395 20.87 -11.76 2.76
C GLU A 395 20.70 -13.01 3.61
N THR A 396 20.00 -12.91 4.74
CA THR A 396 19.73 -14.04 5.63
C THR A 396 18.27 -14.02 6.05
N ALA A 397 17.72 -15.19 6.39
CA ALA A 397 16.51 -15.20 7.19
C ALA A 397 16.90 -14.73 8.59
N ALA A 398 16.73 -13.45 8.90
CA ALA A 398 16.88 -12.88 10.23
C ALA A 398 16.02 -11.60 10.32
N PRO A 399 15.63 -11.16 11.52
CA PRO A 399 15.19 -9.79 11.71
C PRO A 399 16.26 -8.82 11.18
N GLY A 400 15.85 -7.67 10.67
CA GLY A 400 16.81 -6.60 10.43
C GLY A 400 17.34 -6.04 11.74
N ASP A 401 18.40 -5.24 11.67
CA ASP A 401 18.96 -4.57 12.84
C ASP A 401 19.31 -3.11 12.50
N PRO A 402 18.64 -2.12 13.12
CA PRO A 402 17.57 -2.27 14.12
C PRO A 402 16.21 -2.64 13.50
N ALA A 403 15.42 -3.45 14.21
CA ALA A 403 14.01 -3.74 13.89
C ALA A 403 13.20 -3.94 15.18
N GLN A 404 11.95 -3.46 15.18
CA GLN A 404 11.03 -3.67 16.30
C GLN A 404 10.32 -5.04 16.19
N PRO A 405 10.24 -5.83 17.28
CA PRO A 405 9.39 -7.02 17.33
C PRO A 405 7.93 -6.64 17.52
N ASN A 406 7.01 -7.56 17.23
CA ASN A 406 5.56 -7.34 17.32
C ASN A 406 5.05 -6.14 16.49
N ALA A 407 5.76 -5.78 15.42
CA ALA A 407 5.42 -4.68 14.52
C ALA A 407 4.32 -5.08 13.53
N VAL A 408 3.14 -5.40 14.08
CA VAL A 408 2.10 -6.14 13.36
C VAL A 408 1.36 -5.27 12.35
N SER A 409 1.30 -3.94 12.52
CA SER A 409 0.62 -3.04 11.57
C SER A 409 1.04 -3.29 10.14
N MET A 410 2.30 -3.02 9.80
CA MET A 410 2.76 -3.20 8.43
C MET A 410 3.15 -4.64 8.15
N ALA A 411 3.65 -5.39 9.14
CA ALA A 411 4.13 -6.74 8.90
C ALA A 411 3.00 -7.73 8.57
N ALA A 412 1.78 -7.50 9.04
CA ALA A 412 0.62 -8.35 8.75
C ALA A 412 0.22 -8.36 7.27
N ILE A 413 0.62 -7.35 6.50
CA ILE A 413 0.35 -7.32 5.05
C ILE A 413 0.94 -8.53 4.33
N SER A 414 2.09 -9.03 4.81
CA SER A 414 2.74 -10.17 4.20
C SER A 414 1.95 -11.47 4.43
N PRO A 415 1.80 -11.99 5.65
CA PRO A 415 1.10 -13.25 5.88
C PRO A 415 -0.38 -13.20 5.52
N ILE A 416 -1.02 -12.02 5.41
CA ILE A 416 -2.43 -11.89 5.04
C ILE A 416 -2.59 -11.57 3.54
N ALA A 417 -2.28 -10.36 3.13
CA ALA A 417 -2.59 -9.86 1.79
C ALA A 417 -1.72 -10.54 0.73
N ILE A 418 -0.39 -10.61 0.93
CA ILE A 418 0.51 -11.28 -0.03
C ILE A 418 0.19 -12.78 -0.14
N LEU A 419 -0.20 -13.45 0.96
CA LEU A 419 -0.64 -14.84 0.90
C LEU A 419 -1.90 -15.01 0.04
N LEU A 420 -2.93 -14.21 0.28
CA LEU A 420 -4.20 -14.29 -0.45
C LEU A 420 -4.05 -13.90 -1.93
N GLU A 421 -3.29 -12.84 -2.20
CA GLU A 421 -3.25 -12.21 -3.51
C GLU A 421 -2.18 -12.79 -4.43
N ASP A 422 -0.98 -13.05 -3.89
CA ASP A 422 0.19 -13.31 -4.72
C ASP A 422 0.63 -14.79 -4.63
N VAL A 423 0.33 -15.47 -3.52
CA VAL A 423 0.55 -16.94 -3.37
C VAL A 423 -0.67 -17.74 -3.78
N LEU A 424 -1.86 -17.43 -3.25
CA LEU A 424 -3.10 -18.10 -3.64
C LEU A 424 -3.68 -17.52 -4.94
N GLY A 425 -3.38 -16.25 -5.26
CA GLY A 425 -3.66 -15.69 -6.58
C GLY A 425 -5.02 -15.00 -6.73
N LEU A 426 -5.69 -14.59 -5.64
CA LEU A 426 -7.07 -14.09 -5.67
C LEU A 426 -7.16 -12.56 -5.67
N HIS A 427 -7.93 -12.01 -6.63
CA HIS A 427 -8.09 -10.57 -6.84
C HIS A 427 -9.54 -10.21 -7.14
N VAL A 428 -9.95 -9.00 -6.75
CA VAL A 428 -11.32 -8.51 -6.94
C VAL A 428 -11.31 -7.14 -7.61
N ASP A 429 -12.21 -7.00 -8.58
CA ASP A 429 -12.63 -5.74 -9.16
C ASP A 429 -14.16 -5.71 -9.18
N TRP A 430 -14.74 -5.30 -8.05
CA TRP A 430 -16.16 -5.34 -7.83
C TRP A 430 -16.97 -4.34 -8.68
N PRO A 431 -16.47 -3.12 -8.98
CA PRO A 431 -17.13 -2.26 -9.97
C PRO A 431 -17.35 -2.95 -11.32
N LEU A 432 -16.44 -3.86 -11.73
CA LEU A 432 -16.61 -4.71 -12.92
C LEU A 432 -17.25 -6.08 -12.63
N ARG A 433 -17.72 -6.32 -11.39
CA ARG A 433 -18.21 -7.60 -10.86
C ARG A 433 -17.32 -8.78 -11.23
N ARG A 434 -16.01 -8.59 -11.07
CA ARG A 434 -14.99 -9.53 -11.51
C ARG A 434 -14.17 -10.05 -10.34
N VAL A 435 -13.98 -11.36 -10.32
CA VAL A 435 -13.00 -12.03 -9.47
C VAL A 435 -11.99 -12.69 -10.40
N THR A 436 -10.72 -12.46 -10.16
CA THR A 436 -9.63 -13.11 -10.90
C THR A 436 -8.91 -14.08 -9.98
N TRP A 437 -8.73 -15.31 -10.46
CA TRP A 437 -7.85 -16.29 -9.82
C TRP A 437 -6.69 -16.60 -10.76
N ASP A 438 -5.50 -16.11 -10.42
CA ASP A 438 -4.25 -16.49 -11.06
C ASP A 438 -3.72 -17.78 -10.42
N ARG A 439 -4.05 -18.92 -11.04
CA ARG A 439 -3.61 -20.26 -10.64
C ARG A 439 -2.22 -20.54 -11.16
N GLN A 440 -1.25 -20.31 -10.30
CA GLN A 440 0.16 -20.56 -10.60
C GLN A 440 0.82 -21.45 -9.53
N LEU A 441 0.02 -22.06 -8.64
CA LEU A 441 0.52 -22.98 -7.64
C LEU A 441 0.56 -24.38 -8.24
N GLU A 442 1.77 -24.88 -8.45
CA GLU A 442 2.01 -26.27 -8.82
C GLU A 442 1.76 -27.16 -7.60
N THR A 443 0.54 -27.66 -7.45
CA THR A 443 0.15 -28.57 -6.38
C THR A 443 -0.87 -29.59 -6.89
N ALA A 444 -0.76 -30.83 -6.38
CA ALA A 444 -1.77 -31.87 -6.58
C ALA A 444 -2.84 -31.87 -5.48
N GLN A 445 -2.70 -31.01 -4.46
CA GLN A 445 -3.63 -30.91 -3.34
C GLN A 445 -4.69 -29.83 -3.60
N LEU A 446 -5.81 -29.93 -2.88
CA LEU A 446 -6.80 -28.86 -2.84
C LEU A 446 -6.17 -27.58 -2.28
N TYR A 447 -6.38 -26.47 -2.98
CA TYR A 447 -6.01 -25.13 -2.51
C TYR A 447 -7.04 -24.09 -2.92
N GLY A 448 -6.96 -22.93 -2.28
CA GLY A 448 -7.86 -21.81 -2.54
C GLY A 448 -8.19 -21.05 -1.26
N VAL A 449 -9.37 -20.43 -1.21
CA VAL A 449 -9.82 -19.68 -0.04
C VAL A 449 -11.31 -19.90 0.18
N ARG A 450 -11.71 -20.13 1.43
CA ARG A 450 -13.10 -20.07 1.87
C ARG A 450 -13.42 -18.69 2.43
N ASN A 451 -14.68 -18.29 2.33
CA ASN A 451 -15.22 -17.08 2.92
C ASN A 451 -14.50 -15.79 2.48
N PHE A 452 -14.08 -15.75 1.21
CA PHE A 452 -13.38 -14.60 0.62
C PHE A 452 -14.37 -13.46 0.33
N PRO A 453 -14.14 -12.22 0.84
CA PRO A 453 -15.13 -11.14 0.74
C PRO A 453 -15.09 -10.42 -0.61
N ILE A 454 -16.22 -10.36 -1.31
CA ILE A 454 -16.37 -9.70 -2.61
C ILE A 454 -17.51 -8.67 -2.56
N GLY A 455 -17.27 -7.46 -3.05
CA GLY A 455 -18.30 -6.41 -3.05
C GLY A 455 -18.74 -5.95 -1.66
N PRO A 456 -19.97 -5.43 -1.52
CA PRO A 456 -20.47 -4.91 -0.25
C PRO A 456 -20.74 -6.05 0.74
N ASP A 457 -21.55 -7.04 0.33
CA ASP A 457 -22.04 -8.11 1.20
C ASP A 457 -21.70 -9.53 0.70
N GLY A 458 -20.95 -9.61 -0.40
CA GLY A 458 -20.66 -10.85 -1.09
C GLY A 458 -19.55 -11.67 -0.42
N VAL A 459 -19.67 -12.98 -0.56
CA VAL A 459 -18.71 -13.98 -0.08
C VAL A 459 -18.59 -15.07 -1.12
N VAL A 460 -17.37 -15.52 -1.35
CA VAL A 460 -17.10 -16.65 -2.22
C VAL A 460 -16.13 -17.64 -1.58
N ASP A 461 -16.42 -18.93 -1.72
CA ASP A 461 -15.47 -20.02 -1.58
C ASP A 461 -14.94 -20.37 -2.97
N LEU A 462 -13.63 -20.36 -3.15
CA LEU A 462 -12.93 -20.73 -4.39
C LEU A 462 -11.93 -21.81 -4.02
N ILE A 463 -12.26 -23.08 -4.27
CA ILE A 463 -11.43 -24.24 -3.93
C ILE A 463 -11.22 -25.08 -5.17
N ALA A 464 -9.98 -25.48 -5.44
CA ALA A 464 -9.67 -26.30 -6.58
C ALA A 464 -8.54 -27.30 -6.33
N ASP A 465 -8.58 -28.38 -7.09
CA ASP A 465 -7.46 -29.29 -7.35
C ASP A 465 -7.03 -29.15 -8.85
N PRO A 466 -6.14 -29.99 -9.38
CA PRO A 466 -5.75 -29.93 -10.79
C PRO A 466 -6.89 -30.19 -11.79
N GLU A 467 -7.93 -30.92 -11.43
CA GLU A 467 -8.98 -31.37 -12.36
C GLU A 467 -10.26 -30.55 -12.23
N LYS A 468 -10.57 -30.06 -11.03
CA LYS A 468 -11.85 -29.45 -10.72
C LYS A 468 -11.71 -28.19 -9.86
N LEU A 469 -12.50 -27.18 -10.22
CA LEU A 469 -12.74 -25.98 -9.44
C LEU A 469 -14.19 -25.96 -8.93
N THR A 470 -14.36 -25.80 -7.62
CA THR A 470 -15.66 -25.55 -6.98
C THR A 470 -15.71 -24.10 -6.49
N VAL A 471 -16.76 -23.39 -6.93
CA VAL A 471 -17.07 -22.03 -6.53
C VAL A 471 -18.41 -22.01 -5.81
N ASN A 472 -18.47 -21.49 -4.59
CA ASN A 472 -19.73 -21.29 -3.87
C ASN A 472 -19.86 -19.82 -3.48
N THR A 473 -20.92 -19.14 -3.90
CA THR A 473 -21.08 -17.69 -3.67
C THR A 473 -22.51 -17.32 -3.34
N ASN A 474 -22.69 -16.26 -2.54
CA ASN A 474 -24.00 -15.66 -2.28
C ASN A 474 -24.35 -14.51 -3.26
N VAL A 475 -23.42 -14.13 -4.15
CA VAL A 475 -23.62 -13.07 -5.16
C VAL A 475 -23.07 -13.51 -6.51
N PRO A 476 -23.71 -13.11 -7.63
CA PRO A 476 -23.22 -13.47 -8.96
C PRO A 476 -22.03 -12.58 -9.37
N PHE A 477 -21.05 -13.16 -10.06
CA PHE A 477 -19.90 -12.44 -10.60
C PHE A 477 -19.31 -13.13 -11.84
N THR A 478 -18.39 -12.47 -12.52
CA THR A 478 -17.58 -13.08 -13.59
C THR A 478 -16.23 -13.53 -13.03
N LEU A 479 -15.98 -14.83 -13.07
CA LEU A 479 -14.67 -15.41 -12.76
C LEU A 479 -13.75 -15.28 -13.97
N GLN A 480 -12.53 -14.82 -13.74
CA GLN A 480 -11.41 -14.91 -14.67
C GLN A 480 -10.37 -15.86 -14.09
N LEU A 481 -10.23 -17.03 -14.68
CA LEU A 481 -9.24 -18.03 -14.31
C LEU A 481 -8.02 -17.87 -15.21
N ARG A 482 -6.83 -17.65 -14.63
CA ARG A 482 -5.57 -17.64 -15.38
C ARG A 482 -4.69 -18.79 -14.94
N GLU A 483 -4.31 -19.64 -15.89
CA GLU A 483 -3.46 -20.82 -15.67
C GLU A 483 -2.58 -21.00 -16.91
N ASP A 484 -1.27 -21.13 -16.74
CA ASP A 484 -0.28 -21.32 -17.83
C ASP A 484 -0.42 -20.37 -19.04
N GLY A 485 -0.79 -19.11 -18.78
CA GLY A 485 -0.98 -18.09 -19.81
C GLY A 485 -2.32 -18.16 -20.55
N GLN A 486 -3.16 -19.15 -20.25
CA GLN A 486 -4.54 -19.21 -20.70
C GLN A 486 -5.45 -18.39 -19.79
N LEU A 487 -6.52 -17.83 -20.36
CA LEU A 487 -7.55 -17.10 -19.64
C LEU A 487 -8.91 -17.72 -19.94
N LEU A 488 -9.53 -18.34 -18.94
CA LEU A 488 -10.90 -18.80 -18.99
C LEU A 488 -11.81 -17.80 -18.27
N GLN A 489 -12.95 -17.50 -18.87
CA GLN A 489 -13.96 -16.62 -18.26
C GLN A 489 -15.26 -17.40 -18.08
N ALA A 490 -15.81 -17.35 -16.87
CA ALA A 490 -17.06 -18.01 -16.53
C ALA A 490 -17.99 -17.06 -15.77
N ALA A 491 -19.28 -17.09 -16.08
CA ALA A 491 -20.30 -16.47 -15.24
C ALA A 491 -20.59 -17.41 -14.06
N VAL A 492 -20.48 -16.91 -12.84
CA VAL A 492 -20.76 -17.66 -11.61
C VAL A 492 -22.08 -17.15 -11.03
N PRO A 493 -23.17 -17.94 -11.09
CA PRO A 493 -24.43 -17.61 -10.42
C PRO A 493 -24.32 -17.79 -8.89
N VAL A 494 -25.36 -17.35 -8.18
CA VAL A 494 -25.52 -17.65 -6.75
C VAL A 494 -25.65 -19.16 -6.53
N GLY A 495 -25.00 -19.67 -5.48
CA GLY A 495 -24.92 -21.09 -5.15
C GLY A 495 -23.59 -21.70 -5.58
N THR A 496 -23.61 -23.02 -5.82
CA THR A 496 -22.42 -23.78 -6.20
C THR A 496 -22.30 -23.90 -7.71
N THR A 497 -21.12 -23.58 -8.24
CA THR A 497 -20.69 -23.79 -9.63
C THR A 497 -19.47 -24.70 -9.62
N GLU A 498 -19.47 -25.69 -10.50
CA GLU A 498 -18.32 -26.58 -10.72
C GLU A 498 -17.77 -26.33 -12.12
N ILE A 499 -16.45 -26.20 -12.23
CA ILE A 499 -15.73 -25.95 -13.47
C ILE A 499 -14.70 -27.07 -13.65
N ASP A 500 -14.78 -27.76 -14.78
CA ASP A 500 -13.78 -28.74 -15.22
C ASP A 500 -12.55 -27.98 -15.78
N LEU A 501 -11.37 -28.44 -15.39
CA LEU A 501 -10.08 -27.82 -15.70
C LEU A 501 -9.22 -28.68 -16.62
N THR A 502 -9.72 -29.85 -17.01
CA THR A 502 -9.00 -30.84 -17.83
C THR A 502 -9.03 -30.55 -19.33
#